data_AF-A0A928A865-F1
#
_entry.id   AF-A0A928A865-F1
#
_cell.length_a   1.000
_cell.length_b   1.000
_cell.length_c   1.000
_cell.angle_alpha   90.00
_cell.angle_beta   90.00
_cell.angle_gamma   90.00
#
_symmetry.space_group_name_H-M   'P 1'
#
loop_
_entity.id
_entity.type
_entity.pdbx_description
1 polymer ?
#
loop_
_entity_poly.entity_id
_entity_poly.type
_entity_poly.pdbx_seq_one_letter_code
_entity_poly.pdbx_strand_id
1 'polypeptide(L)'
;MKSTKVYVKEIIDAFANNNADKIKKEINVNSLIDYLIIDQIMGEVDHMYKSFNMYYTNTSDDIDEKNKLNFGPIWDYDFSLYVGEFTGKPNQNFDVSDRVTFSNIFFRAMINISEFNDIVIERYNLYTVKAVENYLENLDELVDSMKVSIKLNHDKWYYEYDENLSNDNIKLLKDFLENRLVILGKLWKKK
;
A
#
# COMPACT_ATOMS: atom_id res chain seq x y z
N MET A 1 -5.48 -28.41 18.02
CA MET A 1 -5.28 -27.04 17.49
C MET A 1 -3.78 -26.77 17.47
N LYS A 2 -3.20 -26.34 16.34
CA LYS A 2 -1.78 -25.94 16.30
C LYS A 2 -1.59 -24.68 17.14
N SER A 3 -0.42 -24.48 17.74
CA SER A 3 -0.12 -23.21 18.39
C SER A 3 0.06 -22.11 17.34
N THR A 4 -0.29 -20.86 17.69
CA THR A 4 -0.14 -19.70 16.80
C THR A 4 1.29 -19.57 16.27
N LYS A 5 2.30 -19.83 17.11
CA LYS A 5 3.71 -19.78 16.71
C LYS A 5 4.07 -20.80 15.62
N VAL A 6 3.54 -22.02 15.71
CA VAL A 6 3.76 -23.06 14.69
C VAL A 6 3.07 -22.69 13.39
N TYR A 7 1.84 -22.18 13.47
CA TYR A 7 1.09 -21.74 12.30
C TYR A 7 1.77 -20.60 11.54
N VAL A 8 2.19 -19.55 12.25
CA VAL A 8 2.92 -18.41 11.66
C VAL A 8 4.22 -18.86 11.00
N LYS A 9 4.96 -19.77 11.65
CA LYS A 9 6.19 -20.32 11.05
C LYS A 9 5.92 -21.06 9.76
N GLU A 10 4.90 -21.93 9.71
CA GLU A 10 4.54 -22.66 8.48
C GLU A 10 4.17 -21.71 7.33
N ILE A 11 3.50 -20.59 7.62
CA ILE A 11 3.19 -19.58 6.62
C ILE A 11 4.47 -18.91 6.12
N ILE A 12 5.33 -18.43 7.03
CA ILE A 12 6.61 -17.80 6.65
C ILE A 12 7.45 -18.75 5.81
N ASP A 13 7.54 -20.02 6.20
CA ASP A 13 8.26 -21.05 5.45
C ASP A 13 7.64 -21.28 4.07
N ALA A 14 6.31 -21.23 3.93
CA ALA A 14 5.64 -21.33 2.63
C ALA A 14 6.00 -20.15 1.71
N PHE A 15 6.04 -18.92 2.23
CA PHE A 15 6.48 -17.74 1.48
C PHE A 15 7.97 -17.80 1.13
N ALA A 16 8.83 -18.22 2.06
CA ALA A 16 10.27 -18.34 1.84
C ALA A 16 10.62 -19.33 0.72
N ASN A 17 9.83 -20.40 0.59
CA ASN A 17 10.02 -21.45 -0.39
C ASN A 17 9.16 -21.29 -1.65
N ASN A 18 8.48 -20.15 -1.82
CA ASN A 18 7.55 -19.90 -2.93
C ASN A 18 6.50 -21.03 -3.12
N ASN A 19 5.99 -21.62 -2.02
CA ASN A 19 5.03 -22.73 -2.06
C ASN A 19 3.60 -22.21 -2.30
N ALA A 20 3.28 -22.03 -3.57
CA ALA A 20 2.02 -21.48 -4.04
C ALA A 20 0.78 -22.18 -3.48
N ASP A 21 0.76 -23.52 -3.50
CA ASP A 21 -0.40 -24.31 -3.05
C ASP A 21 -0.64 -24.18 -1.55
N LYS A 22 0.42 -24.18 -0.75
CA LYS A 22 0.30 -23.96 0.70
C LYS A 22 -0.17 -22.53 0.99
N ILE A 23 0.33 -21.54 0.26
CA ILE A 23 -0.12 -20.15 0.40
C ILE A 23 -1.61 -20.04 0.07
N LYS A 24 -2.05 -20.52 -1.09
CA LYS A 24 -3.47 -20.49 -1.52
C LYS A 24 -4.41 -21.20 -0.55
N LYS A 25 -3.92 -22.24 0.12
CA LYS A 25 -4.71 -22.99 1.11
C LYS A 25 -4.95 -22.21 2.40
N GLU A 26 -3.95 -21.47 2.87
CA GLU A 26 -3.97 -20.85 4.21
C GLU A 26 -4.24 -19.35 4.17
N ILE A 27 -4.03 -18.70 3.01
CA ILE A 27 -4.08 -17.26 2.81
C ILE A 27 -5.14 -16.91 1.76
N ASN A 28 -5.89 -15.84 2.00
CA ASN A 28 -6.65 -15.18 0.96
C ASN A 28 -5.69 -14.35 0.09
N VAL A 29 -5.29 -14.92 -1.05
CA VAL A 29 -4.31 -14.31 -1.97
C VAL A 29 -4.79 -12.97 -2.51
N ASN A 30 -6.09 -12.79 -2.74
CA ASN A 30 -6.64 -11.53 -3.24
C ASN A 30 -6.41 -10.40 -2.23
N SER A 31 -6.73 -10.64 -0.95
CA SER A 31 -6.52 -9.63 0.12
C SER A 31 -5.04 -9.27 0.29
N LEU A 32 -4.14 -10.25 0.17
CA LEU A 32 -2.70 -10.02 0.22
C LEU A 32 -2.23 -9.13 -0.94
N ILE A 33 -2.68 -9.45 -2.15
CA ILE A 33 -2.31 -8.69 -3.34
C ILE A 33 -2.84 -7.26 -3.26
N ASP A 34 -4.08 -7.05 -2.83
CA ASP A 34 -4.65 -5.72 -2.64
C ASP A 34 -3.83 -4.90 -1.64
N TYR A 35 -3.52 -5.50 -0.49
CA TYR A 35 -2.67 -4.88 0.51
C TYR A 35 -1.32 -4.46 -0.08
N LEU A 36 -0.64 -5.35 -0.80
CA LEU A 36 0.68 -5.08 -1.39
C LEU A 36 0.62 -4.00 -2.48
N ILE A 37 -0.44 -3.98 -3.29
CA ILE A 37 -0.65 -2.95 -4.30
C ILE A 37 -0.82 -1.57 -3.63
N ILE A 38 -1.66 -1.49 -2.60
CA ILE A 38 -1.85 -0.25 -1.82
C ILE A 38 -0.53 0.18 -1.20
N ASP A 39 0.16 -0.75 -0.54
CA ASP A 39 1.44 -0.48 0.11
C ASP A 39 2.48 0.10 -0.86
N GLN A 40 2.57 -0.48 -2.05
CA GLN A 40 3.44 0.03 -3.10
C GLN A 40 2.98 1.39 -3.62
N ILE A 41 1.69 1.63 -3.82
CA ILE A 41 1.21 2.93 -4.29
C ILE A 41 1.49 4.02 -3.27
N MET A 42 1.17 3.76 -2.01
CA MET A 42 1.37 4.71 -0.93
C MET A 42 2.86 4.96 -0.70
N GLY A 43 3.72 3.97 -0.93
CA GLY A 43 5.14 4.11 -0.59
C GLY A 43 5.27 4.35 0.91
N GLU A 44 4.75 3.44 1.70
CA GLU A 44 4.94 3.43 3.15
C GLU A 44 6.39 3.03 3.48
N VAL A 45 7.02 3.68 4.45
CA VAL A 45 8.42 3.44 4.82
C VAL A 45 8.51 2.35 5.91
N ASP A 46 7.51 2.25 6.79
CA ASP A 46 7.52 1.33 7.95
C ASP A 46 6.76 0.00 7.70
N HIS A 47 6.45 -0.32 6.44
CA HIS A 47 5.62 -1.48 6.07
C HIS A 47 6.22 -2.85 6.43
N MET A 48 7.49 -2.91 6.83
CA MET A 48 8.17 -4.19 7.08
C MET A 48 7.65 -4.88 8.34
N TYR A 49 7.13 -4.12 9.31
CA TYR A 49 6.72 -4.66 10.61
C TYR A 49 5.50 -3.97 11.24
N LYS A 50 5.01 -2.86 10.67
CA LYS A 50 3.92 -2.06 11.23
C LYS A 50 2.90 -1.68 10.15
N SER A 51 1.80 -1.05 10.58
CA SER A 51 0.80 -0.46 9.70
C SER A 51 -0.04 -1.45 8.87
N PHE A 52 0.05 -2.76 9.14
CA PHE A 52 -0.84 -3.74 8.51
C PHE A 52 -1.48 -4.68 9.51
N ASN A 53 -2.76 -4.99 9.26
CA ASN A 53 -3.52 -5.95 10.04
C ASN A 53 -3.63 -7.28 9.30
N MET A 54 -3.74 -8.36 10.07
CA MET A 54 -4.08 -9.68 9.57
C MET A 54 -5.17 -10.28 10.44
N TYR A 55 -6.18 -10.87 9.82
CA TYR A 55 -7.28 -11.52 10.53
C TYR A 55 -7.64 -12.84 9.88
N TYR A 56 -8.10 -13.79 10.69
CA TYR A 56 -8.46 -15.13 10.22
C TYR A 56 -9.97 -15.28 10.26
N THR A 57 -10.55 -15.73 9.14
CA THR A 57 -12.01 -15.81 9.00
C THR A 57 -12.45 -17.26 8.87
N ASN A 58 -13.20 -17.78 9.85
CA ASN A 58 -13.71 -19.16 9.80
C ASN A 58 -15.08 -19.30 9.11
N THR A 59 -15.85 -18.21 9.08
CA THR A 59 -17.29 -18.24 8.79
C THR A 59 -17.68 -17.35 7.62
N SER A 60 -16.72 -16.93 6.78
CA SER A 60 -17.07 -16.15 5.58
C SER A 60 -17.91 -17.00 4.63
N ASP A 61 -18.88 -16.36 3.99
CA ASP A 61 -19.60 -16.92 2.85
C ASP A 61 -18.76 -16.83 1.56
N ASP A 62 -17.73 -15.96 1.56
CA ASP A 62 -16.72 -15.93 0.51
C ASP A 62 -15.72 -17.08 0.72
N ILE A 63 -15.65 -17.97 -0.28
CA ILE A 63 -14.74 -19.12 -0.26
C ILE A 63 -13.26 -18.71 -0.27
N ASP A 64 -12.94 -17.53 -0.79
CA ASP A 64 -11.58 -17.00 -0.84
C ASP A 64 -11.13 -16.47 0.51
N GLU A 65 -12.06 -16.16 1.42
CA GLU A 65 -11.78 -15.73 2.80
C GLU A 65 -11.96 -16.86 3.82
N LYS A 66 -12.84 -17.83 3.52
CA LYS A 66 -13.25 -18.86 4.46
C LYS A 66 -12.10 -19.79 4.83
N ASN A 67 -11.90 -19.94 6.14
CA ASN A 67 -10.79 -20.66 6.76
C ASN A 67 -9.41 -20.20 6.28
N LYS A 68 -9.28 -18.91 5.99
CA LYS A 68 -8.03 -18.30 5.52
C LYS A 68 -7.66 -17.08 6.32
N LEU A 69 -6.37 -16.78 6.29
CA LEU A 69 -5.79 -15.55 6.81
C LEU A 69 -5.90 -14.46 5.74
N ASN A 70 -6.49 -13.33 6.12
CA ASN A 70 -6.73 -12.17 5.27
C ASN A 70 -5.79 -11.04 5.68
N PHE A 71 -5.43 -10.21 4.71
CA PHE A 71 -4.62 -9.01 4.91
C PHE A 71 -5.49 -7.77 4.86
N GLY A 72 -5.18 -6.80 5.73
CA GLY A 72 -5.96 -5.58 5.90
C GLY A 72 -6.92 -5.63 7.10
N PRO A 73 -7.67 -4.55 7.36
CA PRO A 73 -7.53 -3.24 6.72
C PRO A 73 -6.16 -2.60 7.02
N ILE A 74 -5.71 -1.71 6.14
CA ILE A 74 -4.50 -0.90 6.39
C ILE A 74 -4.71 0.02 7.60
N TRP A 75 -3.63 0.38 8.28
CA TRP A 75 -3.66 1.26 9.45
C TRP A 75 -2.43 2.15 9.43
N ASP A 76 -2.53 3.43 9.80
CA ASP A 76 -1.37 4.30 10.04
C ASP A 76 -0.42 4.45 8.83
N TYR A 77 -0.97 4.98 7.73
CA TYR A 77 -0.27 5.32 6.48
C TYR A 77 -0.05 6.84 6.36
N ASP A 78 -0.07 7.57 7.46
CA ASP A 78 0.18 9.02 7.47
C ASP A 78 1.67 9.34 7.15
N PHE A 79 2.58 8.38 7.36
CA PHE A 79 3.98 8.45 6.97
C PHE A 79 4.28 7.78 5.61
N SER A 80 3.40 8.04 4.65
CA SER A 80 3.53 7.58 3.27
C SER A 80 3.56 8.77 2.30
N LEU A 81 3.49 8.49 1.00
CA LEU A 81 3.44 9.48 -0.08
C LEU A 81 4.64 10.45 -0.05
N TYR A 82 5.76 10.00 0.55
CA TYR A 82 7.04 10.71 0.68
C TYR A 82 6.97 12.09 1.34
N VAL A 83 6.07 12.26 2.31
CA VAL A 83 6.19 13.35 3.29
C VAL A 83 7.43 13.10 4.16
N GLY A 84 8.27 14.11 4.36
CA GLY A 84 9.48 14.01 5.18
C GLY A 84 9.19 13.74 6.64
N GLU A 85 9.99 12.86 7.26
CA GLU A 85 9.89 12.42 8.66
C GLU A 85 9.50 13.57 9.60
N PHE A 86 8.32 13.47 10.22
CA PHE A 86 7.84 14.33 11.31
C PHE A 86 7.82 15.84 11.04
N THR A 87 8.08 16.29 9.81
CA THR A 87 8.18 17.71 9.48
C THR A 87 6.99 18.20 8.65
N GLY A 88 6.23 17.29 8.03
CA GLY A 88 5.19 17.64 7.07
C GLY A 88 5.73 18.32 5.81
N LYS A 89 7.07 18.30 5.61
CA LYS A 89 7.72 18.93 4.46
C LYS A 89 7.88 17.94 3.32
N PRO A 90 7.85 18.40 2.06
CA PRO A 90 8.20 17.56 0.92
C PRO A 90 9.58 16.93 1.10
N ASN A 91 9.70 15.61 0.92
CA ASN A 91 11.01 14.97 0.86
C ASN A 91 11.67 15.31 -0.49
N GLN A 92 12.61 16.26 -0.48
CA GLN A 92 13.30 16.72 -1.69
C GLN A 92 14.34 15.73 -2.25
N ASN A 93 14.73 14.70 -1.47
CA ASN A 93 15.69 13.68 -1.88
C ASN A 93 15.00 12.49 -2.58
N PHE A 94 14.06 12.79 -3.46
CA PHE A 94 13.19 11.83 -4.11
C PHE A 94 13.94 10.87 -5.04
N ASP A 95 14.25 9.65 -4.57
CA ASP A 95 14.55 8.52 -5.44
C ASP A 95 13.29 7.67 -5.65
N VAL A 96 12.75 7.76 -6.87
CA VAL A 96 11.54 7.06 -7.28
C VAL A 96 11.75 5.54 -7.41
N SER A 97 13.01 5.10 -7.48
CA SER A 97 13.38 3.70 -7.72
C SER A 97 13.51 2.85 -6.46
N ASP A 98 13.58 3.47 -5.28
CA ASP A 98 14.07 2.83 -4.06
C ASP A 98 13.13 1.80 -3.39
N ARG A 99 11.89 1.61 -3.89
CA ARG A 99 10.85 0.88 -3.12
C ARG A 99 10.33 -0.44 -3.67
N VAL A 100 10.78 -0.85 -4.85
CA VAL A 100 10.44 -2.19 -5.37
C VAL A 100 11.40 -3.27 -4.80
N THR A 101 12.61 -2.87 -4.41
CA THR A 101 13.73 -3.76 -4.05
C THR A 101 13.81 -4.12 -2.56
N PHE A 102 13.30 -3.29 -1.64
CA PHE A 102 13.29 -3.53 -0.18
C PHE A 102 12.04 -4.26 0.31
N SER A 103 11.52 -5.16 -0.50
CA SER A 103 10.21 -5.71 -0.27
C SER A 103 10.22 -6.88 0.75
N ASN A 104 9.22 -6.91 1.64
CA ASN A 104 9.02 -8.01 2.58
C ASN A 104 8.85 -9.38 1.87
N ILE A 105 8.88 -10.47 2.64
CA ILE A 105 8.83 -11.84 2.08
C ILE A 105 7.56 -12.11 1.27
N PHE A 106 6.44 -11.45 1.61
CA PHE A 106 5.17 -11.61 0.92
C PHE A 106 5.23 -11.03 -0.49
N PHE A 107 5.76 -9.82 -0.62
CA PHE A 107 5.92 -9.18 -1.93
C PHE A 107 6.85 -9.96 -2.86
N ARG A 108 7.99 -10.45 -2.33
CA ARG A 108 8.90 -11.29 -3.11
C ARG A 108 8.19 -12.53 -3.67
N ALA A 109 7.36 -13.19 -2.86
CA ALA A 109 6.62 -14.35 -3.32
C ALA A 109 5.61 -13.99 -4.42
N MET A 110 4.96 -12.82 -4.35
CA MET A 110 4.01 -12.40 -5.40
C MET A 110 4.68 -12.17 -6.76
N ILE A 111 5.90 -11.63 -6.75
CA ILE A 111 6.66 -11.44 -8.00
C ILE A 111 7.20 -12.77 -8.54
N ASN A 112 7.69 -13.65 -7.65
CA ASN A 112 8.40 -14.87 -8.03
C ASN A 112 7.48 -16.05 -8.36
N ILE A 113 6.23 -16.04 -7.89
CA ILE A 113 5.25 -17.08 -8.19
C ILE A 113 4.41 -16.60 -9.40
N SER A 114 4.55 -17.29 -10.53
CA SER A 114 3.96 -16.84 -11.81
C SER A 114 2.44 -16.65 -11.76
N GLU A 115 1.70 -17.54 -11.08
CA GLU A 115 0.24 -17.42 -10.96
C GLU A 115 -0.19 -16.21 -10.11
N PHE A 116 0.62 -15.77 -9.14
CA PHE A 116 0.31 -14.59 -8.34
C PHE A 116 0.61 -13.32 -9.10
N ASN A 117 1.66 -13.32 -9.93
CA ASN A 117 2.01 -12.20 -10.77
C ASN A 117 0.84 -11.82 -11.70
N ASP A 118 0.20 -12.80 -12.35
CA ASP A 118 -0.96 -12.54 -13.21
C ASP A 118 -2.11 -11.87 -12.45
N ILE A 119 -2.38 -12.31 -11.21
CA ILE A 119 -3.41 -11.70 -10.35
C ILE A 119 -3.02 -10.27 -9.94
N VAL A 120 -1.75 -10.01 -9.61
CA VAL A 120 -1.26 -8.65 -9.30
C VAL A 120 -1.51 -7.71 -10.48
N ILE A 121 -1.17 -8.14 -11.70
CA ILE A 121 -1.36 -7.33 -12.91
C ILE A 121 -2.84 -7.04 -13.14
N GLU A 122 -3.69 -8.06 -13.04
CA GLU A 122 -5.14 -7.90 -13.22
C GLU A 122 -5.70 -6.89 -12.22
N ARG A 123 -5.44 -7.08 -10.92
CA ARG A 123 -5.99 -6.25 -9.85
C ARG A 123 -5.46 -4.83 -9.89
N TYR A 124 -4.18 -4.64 -10.19
CA TYR A 124 -3.57 -3.33 -10.38
C TYR A 124 -4.26 -2.54 -11.50
N ASN A 125 -4.49 -3.16 -12.65
CA ASN A 125 -5.15 -2.49 -13.77
C ASN A 125 -6.64 -2.25 -13.50
N LEU A 126 -7.31 -3.16 -12.78
CA LEU A 126 -8.74 -3.06 -12.50
C LEU A 126 -9.07 -1.91 -11.53
N TYR A 127 -8.31 -1.81 -10.44
CA TYR A 127 -8.64 -0.91 -9.33
C TYR A 127 -7.70 0.29 -9.23
N THR A 128 -6.40 0.06 -9.33
CA THR A 128 -5.41 1.09 -8.95
C THR A 128 -5.31 2.21 -9.96
N VAL A 129 -5.16 1.87 -11.25
CA VAL A 129 -4.98 2.88 -12.30
C VAL A 129 -6.12 3.88 -12.28
N LYS A 130 -7.36 3.38 -12.33
CA LYS A 130 -8.56 4.23 -12.30
C LYS A 130 -8.70 5.01 -11.00
N ALA A 131 -8.40 4.40 -9.85
CA ALA A 131 -8.50 5.09 -8.56
C ALA A 131 -7.51 6.25 -8.46
N VAL A 132 -6.26 6.06 -8.89
CA VAL A 132 -5.24 7.10 -8.86
C VAL A 132 -5.52 8.19 -9.90
N GLU A 133 -5.93 7.82 -11.12
CA GLU A 133 -6.35 8.79 -12.15
C GLU A 133 -7.50 9.66 -11.64
N ASN A 134 -8.56 9.04 -11.10
CA ASN A 134 -9.68 9.78 -10.52
C ASN A 134 -9.24 10.66 -9.33
N TYR A 135 -8.31 10.19 -8.49
CA TYR A 135 -7.79 10.98 -7.40
C TYR A 135 -7.03 12.21 -7.91
N LEU A 136 -6.15 12.05 -8.91
CA LEU A 136 -5.39 13.14 -9.52
C LEU A 136 -6.30 14.17 -10.20
N GLU A 137 -7.34 13.71 -10.90
CA GLU A 137 -8.33 14.58 -11.57
C GLU A 137 -9.11 15.46 -10.59
N ASN A 138 -9.41 14.94 -9.39
CA ASN A 138 -10.25 15.60 -8.40
C ASN A 138 -9.46 16.17 -7.21
N LEU A 139 -8.13 16.07 -7.21
CA LEU A 139 -7.30 16.43 -6.04
C LEU A 139 -7.45 17.90 -5.66
N ASP A 140 -7.49 18.81 -6.64
CA ASP A 140 -7.59 20.25 -6.36
C ASP A 140 -8.93 20.59 -5.69
N GLU A 141 -10.04 20.00 -6.15
CA GLU A 141 -11.36 20.17 -5.51
C GLU A 141 -11.37 19.59 -4.09
N LEU A 142 -10.77 18.41 -3.90
CA LEU A 142 -10.67 17.79 -2.58
C LEU A 142 -9.87 18.67 -1.62
N VAL A 143 -8.71 19.18 -2.06
CA VAL A 143 -7.89 20.12 -1.27
C VAL A 143 -8.70 21.36 -0.92
N ASP A 144 -9.35 21.98 -1.89
CA ASP A 144 -10.15 23.19 -1.70
C ASP A 144 -11.26 22.98 -0.66
N SER A 145 -11.92 21.83 -0.70
CA SER A 145 -12.96 21.47 0.29
C SER A 145 -12.43 21.37 1.73
N MET A 146 -11.13 21.08 1.90
CA MET A 146 -10.48 20.91 3.20
C MET A 146 -9.76 22.17 3.69
N LYS A 147 -9.49 23.16 2.83
CA LYS A 147 -8.67 24.35 3.17
C LYS A 147 -9.07 25.03 4.47
N VAL A 148 -10.38 25.26 4.68
CA VAL A 148 -10.89 25.92 5.89
C VAL A 148 -10.59 25.07 7.13
N SER A 149 -10.84 23.76 7.06
CA SER A 149 -10.59 22.84 8.17
C SER A 149 -9.10 22.74 8.49
N ILE A 150 -8.23 22.67 7.47
CA ILE A 150 -6.77 22.65 7.63
C ILE A 150 -6.29 23.90 8.37
N LYS A 151 -6.75 25.09 7.94
CA LYS A 151 -6.41 26.36 8.58
C LYS A 151 -6.84 26.40 10.04
N LEU A 152 -8.11 26.06 10.33
CA LEU A 152 -8.62 26.02 11.70
C LEU A 152 -7.87 25.02 12.59
N ASN A 153 -7.46 23.88 12.02
CA ASN A 153 -6.69 22.87 12.75
C ASN A 153 -5.28 23.37 13.08
N HIS A 154 -4.62 24.04 12.12
CA HIS A 154 -3.33 24.71 12.32
C HIS A 154 -3.38 25.77 13.40
N ASP A 155 -4.32 26.71 13.30
CA ASP A 155 -4.49 27.81 14.24
C ASP A 155 -4.76 27.31 15.67
N LYS A 156 -5.38 26.12 15.82
CA LYS A 156 -5.72 25.55 17.12
C LYS A 156 -4.62 24.70 17.75
N TRP A 157 -3.98 23.82 16.99
CA TRP A 157 -3.11 22.77 17.54
C TRP A 157 -1.63 22.94 17.19
N TYR A 158 -1.31 23.77 16.21
CA TYR A 158 0.04 23.90 15.67
C TYR A 158 0.47 25.38 15.61
N TYR A 159 1.27 25.72 14.60
CA TYR A 159 1.69 27.07 14.27
C TYR A 159 0.80 27.67 13.17
N GLU A 160 1.05 28.94 12.84
CA GLU A 160 0.39 29.64 11.73
C GLU A 160 0.38 28.77 10.47
N TYR A 161 -0.77 28.75 9.80
CA TYR A 161 -0.95 28.03 8.55
C TYR A 161 -0.01 28.56 7.46
N ASP A 162 0.82 27.67 6.91
CA ASP A 162 1.71 27.97 5.78
C ASP A 162 1.08 27.48 4.47
N GLU A 163 0.48 28.42 3.73
CA GLU A 163 -0.15 28.15 2.44
C GLU A 163 0.87 27.67 1.38
N ASN A 164 2.11 28.16 1.42
CA ASN A 164 3.15 27.75 0.47
C ASN A 164 3.55 26.30 0.70
N LEU A 165 3.75 25.92 1.97
CA LEU A 165 4.04 24.53 2.34
C LEU A 165 2.91 23.58 1.90
N SER A 166 1.65 24.01 2.09
CA SER A 166 0.48 23.25 1.62
C SER A 166 0.53 23.03 0.10
N ASN A 167 0.78 24.09 -0.67
CA ASN A 167 0.86 24.01 -2.13
C ASN A 167 2.03 23.14 -2.61
N ASP A 168 3.19 23.24 -1.96
CA ASP A 168 4.36 22.41 -2.27
C ASP A 168 4.08 20.92 -2.00
N ASN A 169 3.39 20.59 -0.92
CA ASN A 169 2.99 19.21 -0.61
C ASN A 169 1.98 18.66 -1.62
N ILE A 170 1.01 19.46 -2.07
CA ILE A 170 0.04 19.05 -3.09
C ILE A 170 0.75 18.75 -4.41
N LYS A 171 1.70 19.62 -4.80
CA LYS A 171 2.52 19.40 -5.99
C LYS A 171 3.35 18.12 -5.86
N LEU A 172 4.04 17.92 -4.74
CA LEU A 172 4.81 16.69 -4.50
C LEU A 172 3.91 15.45 -4.60
N LEU A 173 2.72 15.48 -4.03
CA LEU A 173 1.77 14.37 -4.07
C LEU A 173 1.37 14.00 -5.50
N LYS A 174 1.07 15.01 -6.34
CA LYS A 174 0.77 14.81 -7.76
C LYS A 174 1.94 14.17 -8.49
N ASP A 175 3.11 14.80 -8.39
CA ASP A 175 4.34 14.32 -9.03
C ASP A 175 4.67 12.89 -8.57
N PHE A 176 4.48 12.60 -7.28
CA PHE A 176 4.70 11.27 -6.71
C PHE A 176 3.79 10.22 -7.34
N LEU A 177 2.47 10.44 -7.30
CA LEU A 177 1.49 9.46 -7.78
C LEU A 177 1.62 9.21 -9.28
N GLU A 178 1.84 10.25 -10.09
CA GLU A 178 2.06 10.14 -11.53
C GLU A 178 3.32 9.29 -11.83
N ASN A 179 4.44 9.62 -11.19
CA ASN A 179 5.67 8.84 -11.36
C ASN A 179 5.50 7.39 -10.86
N ARG A 180 4.75 7.19 -9.78
CA ARG A 180 4.50 5.87 -9.22
C ARG A 180 3.69 4.99 -10.18
N LEU A 181 2.66 5.54 -10.81
CA LEU A 181 1.92 4.85 -11.88
C LEU A 181 2.82 4.44 -13.04
N VAL A 182 3.76 5.29 -13.46
CA VAL A 182 4.71 4.96 -14.53
C VAL A 182 5.62 3.80 -14.13
N ILE A 183 6.18 3.81 -12.92
CA ILE A 183 7.11 2.78 -12.45
C ILE A 183 6.41 1.44 -12.23
N LEU A 184 5.31 1.44 -11.47
CA LEU A 184 4.53 0.23 -11.21
C LEU A 184 3.92 -0.30 -12.50
N GLY A 185 3.49 0.60 -13.40
CA GLY A 185 3.10 0.26 -14.75
C GLY A 185 4.22 -0.46 -15.52
N LYS A 186 5.48 -0.03 -15.45
CA LYS A 186 6.60 -0.75 -16.10
C LYS A 186 6.90 -2.10 -15.44
N LEU A 187 6.74 -2.20 -14.12
CA LEU A 187 6.94 -3.44 -13.38
C LEU A 187 5.88 -4.49 -13.72
N TRP A 188 4.62 -4.06 -13.80
CA TRP A 188 3.44 -4.93 -13.94
C TRP A 188 2.84 -4.95 -15.36
N LYS A 189 3.35 -4.16 -16.32
CA LYS A 189 3.03 -4.32 -17.76
C LYS A 189 4.06 -5.16 -18.52
N LYS A 190 5.18 -5.57 -17.89
CA LYS A 190 6.19 -6.41 -18.56
C LYS A 190 5.68 -7.86 -18.71
N LYS A 191 5.10 -8.15 -19.86
CA LYS A 191 5.31 -9.41 -20.60
C LYS A 191 5.58 -9.07 -22.06
#